data_AF-A0A0C9TUJ5-F1
#
_entry.id   AF-A0A0C9TUJ5-F1
#
_cell.length_a   1.000
_cell.length_b   1.000
_cell.length_c   1.000
_cell.angle_alpha   90.00
_cell.angle_beta   90.00
_cell.angle_gamma   90.00
#
_symmetry.space_group_name_H-M   'P 1'
#
loop_
_entity.id
_entity.type
_entity.pdbx_description
1 polymer ?
#
loop_
_entity_poly.entity_id
_entity_poly.type
_entity_poly.pdbx_seq_one_letter_code
_entity_poly.pdbx_strand_id
1 'polypeptide(L)'
;PPIRIRPSYPGIPDDSFTETQISKEDTECGKYYNDYKKAKLTGGLMILWCTHSISLGFHVMPRTEGRNDVFSAIFCHWPKAPKIIVYDFACQLAPYSIVRDPSFFGNTHFVVDEFHASDHTKCSKASHASFVLQHDPQIQLINTSAAEVGNSGASKIRKSVSYMTQQHAIIFIKAYLDIMNRCRTAKLLSKK
;
A
#
# COMPACT_ATOMS: atom_id res chain seq x y z
N PRO A 1 -6.89 -6.73 -14.36
CA PRO A 1 -6.80 -5.58 -15.28
C PRO A 1 -7.32 -4.34 -14.57
N PRO A 2 -6.83 -3.13 -14.88
CA PRO A 2 -7.42 -1.91 -14.36
C PRO A 2 -8.87 -1.81 -14.86
N ILE A 3 -9.79 -1.46 -13.98
CA ILE A 3 -11.20 -1.21 -14.30
C ILE A 3 -11.47 0.26 -14.59
N ARG A 4 -10.52 1.13 -14.21
CA ARG A 4 -10.56 2.58 -14.43
C ARG A 4 -9.21 3.01 -14.97
N ILE A 5 -9.25 4.00 -15.87
CA ILE A 5 -8.06 4.70 -16.32
C ILE A 5 -7.88 5.89 -15.41
N ARG A 6 -6.71 6.00 -14.81
CA ARG A 6 -6.38 7.14 -13.95
C ARG A 6 -6.23 8.42 -14.78
N PRO A 7 -6.90 9.53 -14.41
CA PRO A 7 -6.65 10.83 -15.02
C PRO A 7 -5.21 11.30 -14.80
N SER A 8 -4.67 12.06 -15.77
CA SER A 8 -3.43 12.80 -15.53
C SER A 8 -3.74 14.00 -14.64
N TYR A 9 -3.13 14.05 -13.46
CA TYR A 9 -3.31 15.16 -12.53
C TYR A 9 -2.09 16.09 -12.57
N PRO A 10 -2.27 17.42 -12.56
CA PRO A 10 -1.16 18.37 -12.52
C PRO A 10 -0.36 18.23 -11.21
N GLY A 11 0.84 18.80 -11.15
CA GLY A 11 1.56 18.93 -9.88
C GLY A 11 0.71 19.68 -8.85
N ILE A 12 0.75 19.26 -7.58
CA ILE A 12 0.11 20.02 -6.51
C ILE A 12 1.08 21.18 -6.16
N PRO A 13 0.64 22.45 -6.23
CA PRO A 13 1.47 23.58 -5.82
C PRO A 13 1.92 23.42 -4.37
N ASP A 14 3.17 23.81 -4.07
CA ASP A 14 3.78 23.73 -2.74
C ASP A 14 3.90 22.31 -2.13
N ASP A 15 3.70 21.28 -2.95
CA ASP A 15 3.93 19.90 -2.56
C ASP A 15 5.42 19.59 -2.55
N SER A 16 6.05 19.73 -1.38
CA SER A 16 7.45 19.36 -1.15
C SER A 16 7.70 17.86 -1.30
N PHE A 17 6.63 17.03 -1.27
CA PHE A 17 6.68 15.60 -1.55
C PHE A 17 6.53 15.33 -3.05
N THR A 18 7.35 15.99 -3.87
CA THR A 18 7.43 15.65 -5.28
C THR A 18 8.24 14.37 -5.46
N GLU A 19 7.71 13.40 -6.20
CA GLU A 19 8.41 12.16 -6.61
C GLU A 19 9.78 12.42 -7.29
N THR A 20 9.96 13.67 -7.75
CA THR A 20 11.16 14.19 -8.40
C THR A 20 12.22 14.72 -7.42
N GLN A 21 11.87 14.98 -6.16
CA GLN A 21 12.75 15.52 -5.11
C GLN A 21 13.05 14.51 -3.98
N ILE A 22 13.12 13.21 -4.27
CA ILE A 22 13.88 12.29 -3.40
C ILE A 22 15.37 12.50 -3.70
N SER A 23 15.85 13.72 -3.42
CA SER A 23 17.25 14.09 -3.46
C SER A 23 17.57 14.76 -2.14
N LYS A 24 18.27 13.98 -1.32
CA LYS A 24 19.12 14.40 -0.20
C LYS A 24 18.38 14.94 1.03
N GLU A 25 18.64 14.24 2.13
CA GLU A 25 18.59 14.72 3.51
C GLU A 25 17.21 14.77 4.18
N ASP A 26 17.09 13.90 5.20
CA ASP A 26 16.22 14.00 6.37
C ASP A 26 14.69 13.90 6.21
N THR A 27 14.25 12.91 5.44
CA THR A 27 13.02 12.20 5.82
C THR A 27 13.31 10.73 6.09
N GLU A 28 12.93 10.26 7.28
CA GLU A 28 13.03 8.86 7.75
C GLU A 28 12.44 7.85 6.75
N CYS A 29 11.62 8.32 5.81
CA CYS A 29 10.89 7.56 4.79
C CYS A 29 11.66 7.34 3.46
N GLY A 30 12.91 7.78 3.33
CA GLY A 30 13.73 7.60 2.11
C GLY A 30 14.66 6.37 2.10
N LYS A 31 14.57 5.52 3.12
CA LYS A 31 15.65 4.62 3.60
C LYS A 31 16.30 3.69 2.57
N TYR A 32 15.65 3.41 1.44
CA TYR A 32 16.17 2.46 0.44
C TYR A 32 16.18 2.97 -1.02
N TYR A 33 15.84 4.24 -1.28
CA TYR A 33 15.79 4.79 -2.65
C TYR A 33 17.11 4.59 -3.41
N ASN A 34 18.22 4.87 -2.74
CA ASN A 34 19.55 4.80 -3.34
C ASN A 34 20.02 3.37 -3.62
N ASP A 35 19.58 2.39 -2.83
CA ASP A 35 20.03 1.00 -2.96
C ASP A 35 19.36 0.31 -4.15
N TYR A 36 18.06 0.52 -4.34
CA TYR A 36 17.32 -0.07 -5.48
C TYR A 36 17.73 0.55 -6.82
N LYS A 37 17.94 1.86 -6.86
CA LYS A 37 18.37 2.58 -8.07
C LYS A 37 19.75 2.14 -8.54
N LYS A 38 20.71 1.96 -7.61
CA LYS A 38 22.05 1.44 -7.93
C LYS A 38 22.00 0.00 -8.45
N ALA A 39 21.05 -0.80 -7.97
CA ALA A 39 20.88 -2.19 -8.38
C ALA A 39 20.07 -2.39 -9.69
N LYS A 40 19.62 -1.31 -10.35
CA LYS A 40 18.72 -1.35 -11.53
C LYS A 40 17.42 -2.15 -11.27
N LEU A 41 16.95 -2.18 -10.03
CA LEU A 41 15.71 -2.86 -9.66
C LEU A 41 14.52 -1.87 -9.75
N THR A 42 13.33 -2.39 -10.04
CA THR A 42 12.08 -1.63 -9.89
C THR A 42 11.92 -1.17 -8.44
N GLY A 43 11.18 -0.10 -8.17
CA GLY A 43 11.04 0.38 -6.80
C GLY A 43 10.21 -0.52 -5.88
N GLY A 44 9.55 -1.54 -6.42
CA GLY A 44 9.12 -2.69 -5.63
C GLY A 44 7.79 -3.27 -6.07
N LEU A 45 7.18 -4.00 -5.14
CA LEU A 45 5.87 -4.62 -5.28
C LEU A 45 5.02 -4.19 -4.09
N MET A 46 3.90 -3.52 -4.37
CA MET A 46 2.88 -3.27 -3.35
C MET A 46 1.80 -4.35 -3.49
N ILE A 47 1.55 -5.10 -2.42
CA ILE A 47 0.51 -6.12 -2.40
C ILE A 47 -0.65 -5.59 -1.56
N LEU A 48 -1.86 -5.72 -2.11
CA LEU A 48 -3.08 -5.31 -1.44
C LEU A 48 -3.63 -6.50 -0.68
N TRP A 49 -3.79 -6.37 0.63
CA TRP A 49 -4.26 -7.42 1.53
C TRP A 49 -5.61 -7.04 2.11
N CYS A 50 -6.51 -8.02 2.26
CA CYS A 50 -7.65 -7.85 3.16
C CYS A 50 -7.26 -8.22 4.60
N THR A 51 -8.15 -7.92 5.56
CA THR A 51 -7.98 -8.20 6.99
C THR A 51 -7.76 -9.69 7.31
N HIS A 52 -8.17 -10.59 6.41
CA HIS A 52 -7.96 -12.04 6.54
C HIS A 52 -6.58 -12.50 6.06
N SER A 53 -5.69 -11.58 5.63
CA SER A 53 -4.40 -11.88 4.97
C SER A 53 -4.57 -12.65 3.65
N ILE A 54 -5.62 -12.31 2.89
CA ILE A 54 -5.82 -12.76 1.51
C ILE A 54 -5.43 -11.61 0.59
N SER A 55 -4.56 -11.88 -0.38
CA SER A 55 -4.15 -10.91 -1.39
C SER A 55 -5.31 -10.63 -2.35
N LEU A 56 -5.67 -9.35 -2.48
CA LEU A 56 -6.69 -8.86 -3.40
C LEU A 56 -6.08 -8.50 -4.78
N GLY A 57 -4.77 -8.27 -4.80
CA GLY A 57 -4.04 -7.89 -5.99
C GLY A 57 -2.67 -7.33 -5.63
N PHE A 58 -1.95 -6.84 -6.63
CA PHE A 58 -0.67 -6.19 -6.45
C PHE A 58 -0.45 -5.12 -7.52
N HIS A 59 0.41 -4.16 -7.20
CA HIS A 59 0.85 -3.08 -8.06
C HIS A 59 2.37 -3.12 -8.16
N VAL A 60 2.90 -3.17 -9.38
CA VAL A 60 4.33 -3.10 -9.63
C VAL A 60 4.73 -1.64 -9.66
N MET A 61 5.58 -1.24 -8.72
CA MET A 61 6.03 0.15 -8.60
C MET A 61 7.26 0.35 -9.49
N PRO A 62 7.16 1.14 -10.58
CA PRO A 62 8.28 1.34 -11.50
C PRO A 62 9.39 2.17 -10.84
N ARG A 63 9.04 3.00 -9.85
CA ARG A 63 9.94 3.83 -9.06
C ARG A 63 9.64 3.61 -7.58
N THR A 64 10.32 4.35 -6.71
CA THR A 64 10.15 4.22 -5.27
C THR A 64 8.72 4.48 -4.83
N GLU A 65 8.34 3.74 -3.80
CA GLU A 65 7.05 3.84 -3.16
C GLU A 65 6.72 5.29 -2.77
N GLY A 66 5.54 5.73 -3.19
CA GLY A 66 4.95 6.97 -2.73
C GLY A 66 3.43 6.90 -2.67
N ARG A 67 2.83 7.96 -2.13
CA ARG A 67 1.36 8.11 -2.04
C ARG A 67 0.64 7.99 -3.38
N ASN A 68 1.35 8.29 -4.47
CA ASN A 68 0.86 8.19 -5.84
C ASN A 68 0.64 6.74 -6.32
N ASP A 69 1.55 5.82 -5.96
CA ASP A 69 1.42 4.40 -6.32
C ASP A 69 0.22 3.78 -5.63
N VAL A 70 0.05 4.07 -4.32
CA VAL A 70 -1.08 3.59 -3.52
C VAL A 70 -2.39 4.15 -4.05
N PHE A 71 -2.45 5.47 -4.29
CA PHE A 71 -3.59 6.11 -4.94
C PHE A 71 -3.93 5.44 -6.26
N SER A 72 -2.94 5.23 -7.13
CA SER A 72 -3.14 4.65 -8.46
C SER A 72 -3.64 3.22 -8.38
N ALA A 73 -3.07 2.42 -7.48
CA ALA A 73 -3.50 1.04 -7.30
C ALA A 73 -4.96 0.96 -6.85
N ILE A 74 -5.35 1.78 -5.87
CA ILE A 74 -6.73 1.73 -5.36
C ILE A 74 -7.70 2.29 -6.40
N PHE A 75 -7.38 3.44 -7.00
CA PHE A 75 -8.23 4.10 -7.99
C PHE A 75 -8.46 3.24 -9.25
N CYS A 76 -7.41 2.61 -9.77
CA CYS A 76 -7.50 1.83 -11.00
C CYS A 76 -8.17 0.47 -10.81
N HIS A 77 -8.18 -0.08 -9.59
CA HIS A 77 -8.61 -1.45 -9.33
C HIS A 77 -9.91 -1.58 -8.53
N TRP A 78 -10.42 -0.50 -7.93
CA TRP A 78 -11.70 -0.52 -7.21
C TRP A 78 -12.81 0.28 -7.92
N PRO A 79 -14.03 -0.29 -8.05
CA PRO A 79 -15.16 0.42 -8.63
C PRO A 79 -15.71 1.47 -7.67
N LYS A 80 -15.47 1.31 -6.37
CA LYS A 80 -15.73 2.29 -5.31
C LYS A 80 -14.60 2.16 -4.30
N ALA A 81 -14.09 3.29 -3.81
CA ALA A 81 -13.00 3.28 -2.84
C ALA A 81 -13.38 2.41 -1.62
N PRO A 82 -12.41 1.66 -1.07
CA PRO A 82 -12.59 1.00 0.22
C PRO A 82 -13.04 2.01 1.28
N LYS A 83 -13.92 1.59 2.20
CA LYS A 83 -14.33 2.44 3.32
C LYS A 83 -13.15 2.77 4.24
N ILE A 84 -12.22 1.83 4.37
CA ILE A 84 -11.07 1.91 5.26
C ILE A 84 -9.84 1.44 4.48
N ILE A 85 -8.78 2.23 4.52
CA ILE A 85 -7.47 1.91 3.99
C ILE A 85 -6.49 1.96 5.15
N VAL A 86 -5.83 0.83 5.42
CA VAL A 86 -4.72 0.75 6.38
C VAL A 86 -3.41 0.78 5.59
N TYR A 87 -2.52 1.72 5.90
CA TYR A 87 -1.26 1.90 5.19
C TYR A 87 -0.27 2.68 6.06
N ASP A 88 1.01 2.31 6.04
CA ASP A 88 2.07 2.93 6.85
C ASP A 88 2.10 4.45 6.64
N PHE A 89 2.04 4.91 5.39
CA PHE A 89 2.05 6.34 5.07
C PHE A 89 0.64 6.94 4.84
N ALA A 90 -0.38 6.38 5.49
CA ALA A 90 -1.78 6.81 5.36
C ALA A 90 -2.00 8.30 5.67
N CYS A 91 -1.26 8.86 6.63
CA CYS A 91 -1.36 10.27 7.03
C CYS A 91 -1.12 11.25 5.87
N GLN A 92 -0.29 10.88 4.89
CA GLN A 92 0.01 11.69 3.70
C GLN A 92 -0.79 11.23 2.48
N LEU A 93 -1.18 9.95 2.43
CA LEU A 93 -2.09 9.43 1.42
C LEU A 93 -3.48 10.06 1.51
N ALA A 94 -3.99 10.32 2.72
CA ALA A 94 -5.31 10.88 2.94
C ALA A 94 -5.49 12.25 2.28
N PRO A 95 -4.74 13.31 2.63
CA PRO A 95 -4.90 14.62 2.01
C PRO A 95 -4.61 14.57 0.51
N TYR A 96 -3.63 13.76 0.07
CA TYR A 96 -3.37 13.55 -1.35
C TYR A 96 -4.59 13.01 -2.10
N SER A 97 -5.20 11.96 -1.57
CA SER A 97 -6.34 11.29 -2.22
C SER A 97 -7.56 12.20 -2.30
N ILE A 98 -7.84 12.96 -1.24
CA ILE A 98 -8.96 13.91 -1.20
C ILE A 98 -8.74 15.09 -2.16
N VAL A 99 -7.52 15.63 -2.25
CA VAL A 99 -7.22 16.72 -3.21
C VAL A 99 -7.30 16.22 -4.66
N ARG A 100 -6.91 14.97 -4.92
CA ARG A 100 -6.93 14.39 -6.26
C ARG A 100 -8.33 14.01 -6.73
N ASP A 101 -9.07 13.27 -5.91
CA ASP A 101 -10.42 12.84 -6.24
C ASP A 101 -11.29 12.73 -4.99
N PRO A 102 -11.90 13.83 -4.54
CA PRO A 102 -12.77 13.82 -3.36
C PRO A 102 -14.06 13.04 -3.62
N SER A 103 -14.50 12.92 -4.88
CA SER A 103 -15.71 12.18 -5.23
C SER A 103 -15.55 10.68 -5.00
N PHE A 104 -14.33 10.16 -5.25
CA PHE A 104 -14.02 8.76 -5.05
C PHE A 104 -13.60 8.44 -3.62
N PHE A 105 -12.74 9.26 -3.01
CA PHE A 105 -12.14 9.00 -1.69
C PHE A 105 -12.83 9.73 -0.51
N GLY A 106 -13.82 10.58 -0.76
CA GLY A 106 -14.42 11.43 0.28
C GLY A 106 -15.08 10.68 1.45
N ASN A 107 -15.39 9.40 1.27
CA ASN A 107 -15.95 8.51 2.30
C ASN A 107 -14.97 7.41 2.75
N THR A 108 -13.67 7.60 2.49
CA THR A 108 -12.63 6.65 2.85
C THR A 108 -11.86 7.14 4.06
N HIS A 109 -11.82 6.31 5.10
CA HIS A 109 -10.98 6.50 6.27
C HIS A 109 -9.59 5.94 6.01
N PHE A 110 -8.58 6.77 6.20
CA PHE A 110 -7.18 6.40 6.06
C PHE A 110 -6.57 6.25 7.44
N VAL A 111 -5.96 5.09 7.69
CA VAL A 111 -5.47 4.71 9.00
C VAL A 111 -4.03 4.23 8.85
N VAL A 112 -3.13 4.77 9.68
CA VAL A 112 -1.74 4.35 9.77
C VAL A 112 -1.69 2.96 10.41
N ASP A 113 -0.91 2.05 9.81
CA ASP A 113 -0.67 0.74 10.40
C ASP A 113 -0.11 0.88 11.83
N GLU A 114 -0.67 0.13 12.76
CA GLU A 114 -0.32 0.21 14.17
C GLU A 114 1.14 -0.19 14.42
N PHE A 115 1.69 -1.10 13.61
CA PHE A 115 3.09 -1.49 13.70
C PHE A 115 4.05 -0.34 13.42
N HIS A 116 3.64 0.62 12.58
CA HIS A 116 4.46 1.76 12.18
C HIS A 116 4.02 3.05 12.89
N ALA A 117 2.96 3.02 13.69
CA ALA A 117 2.36 4.21 14.30
C ALA A 117 3.33 5.00 15.21
N SER A 118 4.33 4.34 15.80
CA SER A 118 5.38 4.99 16.60
C SER A 118 6.22 5.97 15.80
N ASP A 119 6.37 5.73 14.50
CA ASP A 119 7.25 6.51 13.62
C ASP A 119 6.54 7.79 13.13
N HIS A 120 5.23 7.92 13.40
CA HIS A 120 4.39 9.04 13.01
C HIS A 120 4.19 10.08 14.11
N THR A 121 5.27 10.49 14.77
CA THR A 121 5.24 11.42 15.92
C THR A 121 4.71 12.83 15.61
N LYS A 122 4.83 13.27 14.34
CA LYS A 122 4.39 14.60 13.87
C LYS A 122 3.03 14.59 13.19
N CYS A 123 2.40 13.42 13.05
CA CYS A 123 1.12 13.26 12.38
C CYS A 123 -0.04 13.52 13.35
N SER A 124 -1.21 13.85 12.81
CA SER A 124 -2.42 14.01 13.62
C SER A 124 -2.82 12.67 14.25
N LYS A 125 -3.22 12.69 15.52
CA LYS A 125 -3.75 11.48 16.21
C LYS A 125 -4.91 10.83 15.45
N ALA A 126 -5.68 11.61 14.69
CA ALA A 126 -6.78 11.10 13.86
C ALA A 126 -6.35 10.11 12.76
N SER A 127 -5.07 10.10 12.36
CA SER A 127 -4.56 9.10 11.43
C SER A 127 -4.05 7.81 12.09
N HIS A 128 -3.92 7.76 13.42
CA HIS A 128 -3.41 6.57 14.11
C HIS A 128 -4.51 5.55 14.34
N ALA A 129 -4.24 4.28 13.99
CA ALA A 129 -5.16 3.17 14.28
C ALA A 129 -5.62 3.19 15.74
N SER A 130 -4.72 3.27 16.71
CA SER A 130 -5.05 3.24 18.14
C SER A 130 -6.07 4.30 18.58
N PHE A 131 -6.00 5.51 18.01
CA PHE A 131 -6.98 6.57 18.29
C PHE A 131 -8.31 6.28 17.60
N VAL A 132 -8.29 5.90 16.33
CA VAL A 132 -9.51 5.61 15.57
C VAL A 132 -10.22 4.38 16.12
N LEU A 133 -9.46 3.36 16.55
CA LEU A 133 -9.94 2.16 17.25
C LEU A 133 -10.76 2.54 18.49
N GLN A 134 -10.42 3.59 19.23
CA GLN A 134 -11.19 4.00 20.42
C GLN A 134 -12.55 4.62 20.07
N HIS A 135 -12.73 5.10 18.84
CA HIS A 135 -13.88 5.91 18.44
C HIS A 135 -14.73 5.30 17.32
N ASP A 136 -14.23 4.30 16.59
CA ASP A 136 -14.95 3.59 15.53
C ASP A 136 -14.94 2.06 15.77
N PRO A 137 -16.08 1.47 16.17
CA PRO A 137 -16.22 0.03 16.35
C PRO A 137 -15.94 -0.79 15.08
N GLN A 138 -16.07 -0.21 13.88
CA GLN A 138 -15.78 -0.92 12.63
C GLN A 138 -14.28 -1.17 12.48
N ILE A 139 -13.45 -0.26 12.99
CA ILE A 139 -11.99 -0.35 12.91
C ILE A 139 -11.45 -1.26 14.02
N GLN A 140 -12.13 -1.35 15.17
CA GLN A 140 -11.78 -2.29 16.27
C GLN A 140 -11.66 -3.75 15.85
N LEU A 141 -12.43 -4.14 14.83
CA LEU A 141 -12.48 -5.52 14.33
C LEU A 141 -11.50 -5.77 13.18
N ILE A 142 -10.73 -4.74 12.77
CA ILE A 142 -9.80 -4.82 11.64
C ILE A 142 -8.44 -5.28 12.13
N ASN A 143 -7.96 -6.36 11.51
CA ASN A 143 -6.56 -6.78 11.60
C ASN A 143 -5.68 -5.81 10.80
N THR A 144 -5.18 -4.77 11.47
CA THR A 144 -4.28 -3.75 10.91
C THR A 144 -2.96 -4.37 10.40
N SER A 145 -2.52 -5.45 11.04
CA SER A 145 -1.27 -6.17 10.77
C SER A 145 -1.35 -7.18 9.62
N ALA A 146 -2.49 -7.25 8.92
CA ALA A 146 -2.69 -8.24 7.87
C ALA A 146 -1.67 -8.11 6.74
N ALA A 147 -1.25 -6.88 6.43
CA ALA A 147 -0.25 -6.58 5.42
C ALA A 147 1.14 -7.09 5.83
N GLU A 148 1.56 -6.84 7.08
CA GLU A 148 2.86 -7.30 7.59
C GLU A 148 2.97 -8.84 7.55
N VAL A 149 1.92 -9.53 8.02
CA VAL A 149 1.86 -10.99 7.95
C VAL A 149 1.92 -11.48 6.50
N GLY A 150 1.17 -10.85 5.59
CA GLY A 150 1.18 -11.21 4.17
C GLY A 150 2.54 -10.98 3.50
N ASN A 151 3.16 -9.84 3.78
CA ASN A 151 4.45 -9.43 3.24
C ASN A 151 5.59 -10.35 3.72
N SER A 152 5.50 -10.90 4.93
CA SER A 152 6.44 -11.93 5.40
C SER A 152 6.48 -13.15 4.45
N GLY A 153 5.34 -13.52 3.85
CA GLY A 153 5.27 -14.55 2.81
C GLY A 153 5.94 -14.09 1.52
N ALA A 154 5.53 -12.92 1.01
CA ALA A 154 6.07 -12.36 -0.23
C ALA A 154 7.59 -12.10 -0.19
N SER A 155 8.16 -11.83 0.99
CA SER A 155 9.60 -11.66 1.17
C SER A 155 10.41 -12.87 0.69
N LYS A 156 9.83 -14.08 0.76
CA LYS A 156 10.46 -15.35 0.36
C LYS A 156 10.72 -15.44 -1.13
N ILE A 157 9.93 -14.74 -1.95
CA ILE A 157 10.09 -14.76 -3.42
C ILE A 157 10.91 -13.59 -3.95
N ARG A 158 11.27 -12.62 -3.09
CA ARG A 158 11.98 -11.39 -3.48
C ARG A 158 13.23 -11.68 -4.31
N LYS A 159 14.04 -12.65 -3.90
CA LYS A 159 15.28 -13.01 -4.60
C LYS A 159 15.00 -13.62 -5.97
N SER A 160 14.07 -14.58 -6.06
CA SER A 160 13.69 -15.21 -7.32
C SER A 160 13.16 -14.19 -8.33
N VAL A 161 12.25 -13.32 -7.88
CA VAL A 161 11.66 -12.25 -8.71
C VAL A 161 12.72 -11.28 -9.22
N SER A 162 13.76 -10.97 -8.43
CA SER A 162 14.82 -10.03 -8.83
C SER A 162 15.64 -10.47 -10.06
N TYR A 163 15.60 -11.75 -10.43
CA TYR A 163 16.27 -12.28 -11.62
C TYR A 163 15.34 -12.46 -12.83
N MET A 164 14.06 -12.12 -12.69
CA MET A 164 13.07 -12.29 -13.74
C MET A 164 12.90 -11.01 -14.56
N THR A 165 12.53 -11.15 -15.84
CA THR A 165 11.97 -10.01 -16.57
C THR A 165 10.65 -9.59 -15.93
N GLN A 166 10.24 -8.34 -16.09
CA GLN A 166 9.00 -7.82 -15.49
C GLN A 166 7.78 -8.67 -15.85
N GLN A 167 7.68 -9.13 -17.10
CA GLN A 167 6.57 -9.99 -17.55
C GLN A 167 6.55 -11.32 -16.81
N HIS A 168 7.69 -12.01 -16.69
CA HIS A 168 7.78 -13.26 -15.93
C HIS A 168 7.51 -13.04 -14.44
N ALA A 169 8.04 -11.95 -13.87
CA ALA A 169 7.82 -11.57 -12.49
C ALA A 169 6.31 -11.40 -12.19
N ILE A 170 5.57 -10.69 -13.05
CA ILE A 170 4.12 -10.47 -12.89
C ILE A 170 3.36 -11.82 -12.86
N ILE A 171 3.67 -12.71 -13.81
CA ILE A 171 3.02 -14.04 -13.87
C ILE A 171 3.37 -14.87 -12.63
N PHE A 172 4.64 -14.89 -12.26
CA PHE A 172 5.13 -15.64 -11.10
C PHE A 172 4.51 -15.13 -9.79
N ILE A 173 4.51 -13.82 -9.57
CA ILE A 173 3.90 -13.18 -8.39
C ILE A 173 2.41 -13.52 -8.32
N LYS A 174 1.68 -13.42 -9.44
CA LYS A 174 0.26 -13.76 -9.48
C LYS A 174 0.02 -15.21 -9.07
N ALA A 175 0.75 -16.15 -9.65
CA ALA A 175 0.62 -17.57 -9.32
C ALA A 175 0.96 -17.86 -7.85
N TYR A 176 2.03 -17.23 -7.33
CA TYR A 176 2.42 -17.36 -5.93
C TYR A 176 1.33 -16.86 -4.98
N LEU A 177 0.79 -15.67 -5.23
CA LEU A 177 -0.29 -15.08 -4.41
C LEU A 177 -1.58 -15.91 -4.48
N ASP A 178 -1.91 -16.47 -5.63
CA ASP A 178 -3.08 -17.35 -5.78
C ASP A 178 -2.95 -18.63 -4.93
N ILE A 179 -1.74 -19.23 -4.89
CA ILE A 179 -1.47 -20.39 -4.05
C ILE A 179 -1.57 -20.01 -2.57
N MET A 180 -0.97 -18.88 -2.16
CA MET A 180 -1.09 -18.38 -0.79
C MET A 180 -2.56 -18.16 -0.40
N ASN A 181 -3.34 -17.55 -1.28
CA ASN A 181 -4.76 -17.28 -1.08
C ASN A 181 -5.55 -18.58 -0.90
N ARG A 182 -5.29 -19.60 -1.73
CA ARG A 182 -5.94 -20.92 -1.59
C ARG A 182 -5.62 -21.55 -0.23
N CYS A 183 -4.35 -21.59 0.14
CA CYS A 183 -3.90 -22.13 1.43
C CYS A 183 -4.50 -21.37 2.62
N ARG A 184 -4.56 -20.04 2.55
CA ARG A 184 -5.15 -19.21 3.60
C ARG A 184 -6.66 -19.42 3.71
N THR A 185 -7.35 -19.46 2.57
CA THR A 185 -8.80 -19.68 2.51
C THR A 185 -9.17 -21.04 3.08
N ALA A 186 -8.44 -22.11 2.73
CA ALA A 186 -8.67 -23.45 3.27
C ALA A 186 -8.56 -23.48 4.81
N LYS A 187 -7.54 -22.82 5.38
CA LYS A 187 -7.37 -22.70 6.84
C LYS A 187 -8.46 -21.89 7.54
N LEU A 188 -9.04 -20.89 6.85
CA LEU A 188 -10.15 -20.10 7.39
C LEU A 188 -11.44 -20.90 7.38
N LEU A 189 -11.67 -21.70 6.33
CA LEU A 189 -12.85 -22.56 6.20
C LEU A 189 -12.80 -23.75 7.17
N SER A 190 -11.62 -24.29 7.48
CA SER A 190 -11.46 -25.41 8.42
C SER A 190 -11.59 -25.01 9.90
N LYS A 191 -11.70 -23.71 10.20
CA LYS A 191 -11.84 -23.17 11.57
C LYS A 191 -13.29 -22.80 11.92
N LYS A 192 -14.22 -23.01 11.00
CA LYS A 192 -15.67 -22.99 11.26
C LYS A 192 -16.14 -24.38 11.62
#